data_AF-A0A2K3M9V4-F1
#
_entry.id   AF-A0A2K3M9V4-F1
#
_cell.length_a   1.000
_cell.length_b   1.000
_cell.length_c   1.000
_cell.angle_alpha   90.00
_cell.angle_beta   90.00
_cell.angle_gamma   90.00
#
_symmetry.space_group_name_H-M   'P 1'
#
loop_
_entity.id
_entity.type
_entity.pdbx_description
1 polymer ?
#
loop_
_entity_poly.entity_id
_entity_poly.type
_entity_poly.pdbx_seq_one_letter_code
_entity_poly.pdbx_strand_id
1 'polypeptide(L)'
;YLPIEGLNAFNKATAELLHGADNPAIKQHRVATVQGLSGSGSLLLGAALIEQYFPGAKVLISNPTWDVITRIFSTMLEYHGPSTDFMAPKQLGWILRA
;
A
#
# COMPACT_ATOMS: atom_id res chain seq x y z
N TYR A 1 -19.83 11.78 15.97
CA TYR A 1 -18.54 11.23 15.50
C TYR A 1 -18.79 10.26 14.38
N LEU A 2 -17.86 10.15 13.42
CA LEU A 2 -17.92 9.09 12.41
C LEU A 2 -17.53 7.73 13.03
N PRO A 3 -17.90 6.61 12.40
CA PRO A 3 -17.31 5.30 12.70
C PRO A 3 -15.77 5.32 12.56
N ILE A 4 -15.10 4.35 13.17
CA ILE A 4 -13.62 4.25 13.17
C ILE A 4 -13.09 4.11 11.73
N GLU A 5 -13.81 3.38 10.89
CA GLU A 5 -13.54 3.17 9.48
C GLU A 5 -13.81 4.41 8.61
N GLY A 6 -14.45 5.44 9.17
CA GLY A 6 -14.85 6.66 8.47
C GLY A 6 -16.28 6.64 7.92
N LEU A 7 -16.57 7.56 7.00
CA LEU A 7 -17.89 7.69 6.42
C LEU A 7 -18.12 6.61 5.34
N ASN A 8 -19.09 5.72 5.55
CA ASN A 8 -19.36 4.60 4.63
C ASN A 8 -19.59 5.05 3.16
N ALA A 9 -20.36 6.12 2.95
CA ALA A 9 -20.58 6.66 1.60
C ALA A 9 -19.28 7.13 0.92
N PHE A 10 -18.36 7.71 1.68
CA PHE A 10 -17.05 8.13 1.19
C PHE A 10 -16.16 6.92 0.85
N ASN A 11 -16.14 5.90 1.70
CA ASN A 11 -15.38 4.68 1.47
C ASN A 11 -15.87 3.95 0.21
N LYS A 12 -17.19 3.79 0.06
CA LYS A 12 -17.80 3.20 -1.14
C LYS A 12 -17.44 3.96 -2.41
N ALA A 13 -17.64 5.28 -2.41
CA ALA A 13 -17.35 6.12 -3.57
C ALA A 13 -15.85 6.07 -3.94
N THR A 14 -14.96 6.03 -2.95
CA THR A 14 -13.51 5.94 -3.16
C THR A 14 -13.10 4.59 -3.76
N ALA A 15 -13.66 3.49 -3.26
CA ALA A 15 -13.42 2.15 -3.82
C ALA A 15 -13.87 2.06 -5.28
N GLU A 16 -15.07 2.56 -5.58
CA GLU A 16 -15.63 2.61 -6.95
C GLU A 16 -14.82 3.52 -7.87
N LEU A 17 -14.33 4.66 -7.37
CA LEU A 17 -13.47 5.58 -8.12
C LEU A 17 -12.12 4.92 -8.48
N LEU A 18 -11.50 4.22 -7.54
CA LEU A 18 -10.18 3.61 -7.73
C LEU A 18 -10.22 2.37 -8.63
N HIS A 19 -11.24 1.52 -8.46
CA HIS A 19 -11.29 0.21 -9.10
C HIS A 19 -12.28 0.13 -10.28
N GLY A 20 -13.21 1.09 -10.39
CA GLY A 20 -14.39 1.01 -11.24
C GLY A 20 -15.54 0.28 -10.55
N ALA A 21 -16.77 0.82 -10.64
CA ALA A 21 -17.94 0.26 -9.97
C ALA A 21 -18.26 -1.20 -10.37
N ASP A 22 -17.89 -1.59 -11.59
CA ASP A 22 -18.11 -2.95 -12.10
C ASP A 22 -17.00 -3.96 -11.75
N ASN A 23 -15.98 -3.55 -11.01
CA ASN A 23 -14.84 -4.39 -10.70
C ASN A 23 -15.27 -5.67 -9.94
N PRO A 24 -14.88 -6.87 -10.41
CA PRO A 24 -15.21 -8.13 -9.73
C PRO A 24 -14.77 -8.17 -8.27
N ALA A 25 -13.67 -7.51 -7.90
CA ALA A 25 -13.19 -7.46 -6.52
C ALA A 25 -14.18 -6.73 -5.59
N ILE A 26 -14.87 -5.68 -6.08
CA ILE A 26 -15.91 -4.99 -5.33
C ILE A 26 -17.15 -5.89 -5.21
N LYS A 27 -17.63 -6.45 -6.34
CA LYS A 27 -18.82 -7.32 -6.37
C LYS A 27 -18.67 -8.59 -5.53
N GLN A 28 -17.44 -9.10 -5.40
CA GLN A 28 -17.11 -10.27 -4.59
C GLN A 28 -16.68 -9.91 -3.16
N HIS A 29 -16.82 -8.65 -2.73
CA HIS A 29 -16.48 -8.19 -1.37
C HIS A 29 -15.03 -8.46 -0.95
N ARG A 30 -14.07 -8.32 -1.89
CA ARG A 30 -12.62 -8.49 -1.64
C ARG A 30 -11.88 -7.17 -1.42
N VAL A 31 -12.58 -6.04 -1.45
CA VAL A 31 -12.01 -4.70 -1.21
C VAL A 31 -12.43 -4.23 0.17
N ALA A 32 -11.44 -3.94 1.03
CA ALA A 32 -11.64 -3.24 2.29
C ALA A 32 -11.21 -1.78 2.13
N THR A 33 -11.97 -0.85 2.71
CA THR A 33 -11.68 0.60 2.61
C THR A 33 -11.91 1.26 3.95
N VAL A 34 -10.91 2.00 4.41
CA VAL A 34 -10.94 2.82 5.62
C VAL A 34 -10.50 4.23 5.25
N GLN A 35 -11.18 5.23 5.79
CA GLN A 35 -10.86 6.63 5.54
C GLN A 35 -9.58 7.03 6.28
N GLY A 36 -8.53 7.39 5.54
CA GLY A 36 -7.27 7.90 6.08
C GLY A 36 -7.17 9.43 6.09
N LEU A 37 -6.22 9.96 6.85
CA LEU A 37 -5.87 11.39 6.84
C LEU A 37 -5.03 11.73 5.61
N SER A 38 -5.72 12.00 4.50
CA SER A 38 -5.08 12.23 3.19
C SER A 38 -4.18 11.05 2.78
N GLY A 39 -3.29 11.26 1.80
CA GLY A 39 -2.38 10.22 1.31
C GLY A 39 -1.40 9.74 2.37
N SER A 40 -0.75 10.66 3.09
CA SER A 40 0.27 10.32 4.10
C SER A 40 -0.29 9.50 5.26
N GLY A 41 -1.48 9.86 5.79
CA GLY A 41 -2.12 9.09 6.85
C GLY A 41 -2.61 7.73 6.37
N SER A 42 -3.05 7.64 5.12
CA SER A 42 -3.43 6.36 4.50
C SER A 42 -2.22 5.43 4.33
N LEU A 43 -1.07 5.97 3.89
CA LEU A 43 0.18 5.21 3.79
C LEU A 43 0.68 4.73 5.16
N LEU A 44 0.57 5.58 6.19
CA LEU A 44 0.95 5.20 7.56
C LEU A 44 0.10 4.04 8.08
N LEU A 45 -1.22 4.12 7.90
CA LEU A 45 -2.14 3.06 8.29
C LEU A 45 -1.85 1.75 7.54
N GLY A 46 -1.57 1.83 6.23
CA GLY A 46 -1.19 0.68 5.43
C GLY A 46 0.15 0.05 5.85
N ALA A 47 1.15 0.88 6.17
CA ALA A 47 2.44 0.41 6.67
C ALA A 47 2.29 -0.31 8.03
N ALA A 48 1.53 0.26 8.96
CA ALA A 48 1.24 -0.34 10.25
C ALA A 48 0.48 -1.68 10.11
N LEU A 49 -0.46 -1.78 9.16
CA LEU A 49 -1.14 -3.04 8.86
C LEU A 49 -0.15 -4.11 8.38
N ILE A 50 0.76 -3.75 7.47
CA ILE A 50 1.76 -4.68 6.94
C ILE A 50 2.72 -5.13 8.06
N GLU A 51 3.22 -4.20 8.86
CA GLU A 51 4.10 -4.51 10.00
C GLU A 51 3.44 -5.47 11.00
N GLN A 52 2.17 -5.21 11.34
CA GLN A 52 1.44 -5.99 12.32
C GLN A 52 1.18 -7.44 11.88
N TYR A 53 0.84 -7.66 10.60
CA TYR A 53 0.43 -8.98 10.11
C TYR A 53 1.52 -9.72 9.32
N PHE A 54 2.53 -9.02 8.82
CA PHE A 54 3.65 -9.57 8.06
C PHE A 54 4.98 -9.00 8.58
N PRO A 55 5.34 -9.29 9.85
CA PRO A 55 6.58 -8.80 10.42
C PRO A 55 7.78 -9.26 9.60
N GLY A 56 8.72 -8.35 9.32
CA GLY A 56 9.89 -8.61 8.48
C GLY A 56 9.62 -8.56 6.96
N ALA A 57 8.43 -8.12 6.54
CA ALA A 57 8.15 -7.85 5.13
C ALA A 57 9.12 -6.79 4.56
N LYS A 58 9.66 -7.06 3.36
CA LYS A 58 10.52 -6.12 2.64
C LYS A 58 9.67 -5.18 1.80
N VAL A 59 9.92 -3.88 1.91
CA VAL A 59 9.28 -2.84 1.09
C VAL A 59 10.23 -2.40 -0.02
N LEU A 60 9.76 -2.49 -1.26
CA LEU A 60 10.50 -2.02 -2.44
C LEU A 60 10.00 -0.62 -2.83
N ILE A 61 10.89 0.37 -2.84
CA ILE A 61 10.59 1.76 -3.16
C ILE A 61 11.31 2.14 -4.46
N SER A 62 10.64 2.87 -5.36
CA SER A 62 11.25 3.32 -6.62
C SER A 62 12.42 4.28 -6.39
N ASN A 63 13.31 4.38 -7.37
CA ASN A 63 14.37 5.37 -7.41
C ASN A 63 14.31 6.14 -8.74
N PRO A 64 13.92 7.44 -8.77
CA PRO A 64 13.61 8.30 -7.62
C PRO A 64 12.24 8.01 -6.97
N THR A 65 12.03 8.54 -5.77
CA THR A 65 10.75 8.48 -5.04
C THR A 65 10.46 9.81 -4.36
N TRP A 66 9.28 9.93 -3.75
CA TRP A 66 8.92 11.07 -2.92
C TRP A 66 9.44 10.87 -1.49
N ASP A 67 10.11 11.86 -0.92
CA ASP A 67 10.74 11.80 0.42
C ASP A 67 9.78 11.36 1.53
N VAL A 68 8.48 11.64 1.38
CA VAL A 68 7.45 11.22 2.32
C VAL A 68 7.29 9.70 2.39
N ILE A 69 7.44 8.98 1.28
CA ILE A 69 7.33 7.52 1.21
C ILE A 69 8.50 6.91 1.98
N THR A 70 9.71 7.39 1.70
CA THR A 70 10.93 6.96 2.40
C THR A 70 10.80 7.13 3.90
N ARG A 71 10.35 8.30 4.37
CA ARG A 71 10.20 8.58 5.81
C ARG A 71 9.14 7.71 6.50
N ILE A 72 7.99 7.49 5.85
CA ILE A 72 6.92 6.66 6.43
C ILE A 72 7.42 5.23 6.63
N PHE A 73 8.00 4.64 5.59
CA PHE A 73 8.46 3.26 5.65
C PHE A 73 9.73 3.08 6.49
N SER A 74 10.60 4.08 6.60
CA SER A 74 11.76 4.02 7.50
C SER A 74 11.45 4.16 8.98
N THR A 75 10.28 4.69 9.31
CA THR A 75 9.86 4.85 10.71
C THR A 75 9.17 3.58 11.22
N MET A 76 8.49 2.82 10.35
CA MET A 76 7.64 1.68 10.72
C MET A 76 8.19 0.31 10.30
N LEU A 77 9.12 0.23 9.35
CA LEU A 77 9.68 -1.05 8.88
C LEU A 77 11.20 -0.96 8.81
N GLU A 78 11.90 -2.10 8.88
CA GLU A 78 13.36 -2.17 8.72
C GLU A 78 13.76 -1.61 7.34
N TYR A 79 14.11 -0.34 7.33
CA TYR A 79 14.50 0.38 6.13
C TYR A 79 15.95 0.05 5.79
N HIS A 80 16.07 -0.80 4.79
CA HIS A 80 17.30 -0.95 4.05
C HIS A 80 17.33 0.23 3.08
N GLY A 81 18.35 1.09 3.19
CA GLY A 81 18.55 2.27 2.33
C GLY A 81 18.49 1.95 0.84
N PRO A 82 18.63 2.95 -0.06
CA PRO A 82 18.54 2.71 -1.49
C PRO A 82 19.51 1.58 -1.87
N SER A 83 18.97 0.42 -2.24
CA SER A 83 19.77 -0.69 -2.70
C SER A 83 20.45 -0.24 -3.98
N THR A 84 21.77 -0.05 -3.94
CA THR A 84 22.59 -0.01 -5.16
C THR A 84 22.47 -1.32 -5.93
N ASP A 85 21.97 -2.38 -5.28
CA ASP A 85 21.48 -3.59 -5.90
C ASP A 85 20.12 -3.33 -6.55
N PHE A 86 20.15 -2.60 -7.66
CA PHE A 86 19.32 -3.02 -8.78
C PHE A 86 19.54 -4.52 -8.94
N MET A 87 18.48 -5.30 -8.71
CA MET A 87 18.38 -6.70 -9.08
C MET A 87 19.22 -6.94 -10.34
N ALA A 88 20.34 -7.65 -10.19
CA ALA A 88 21.10 -8.09 -11.35
C ALA A 88 20.12 -8.78 -12.31
N PRO A 89 20.24 -8.58 -13.64
CA PRO A 89 19.27 -9.06 -14.64
C PRO A 89 18.88 -10.55 -14.55
N LYS A 90 19.62 -11.36 -13.79
CA LYS A 90 19.37 -12.78 -13.54
C LYS A 90 18.19 -13.08 -12.61
N GLN A 91 17.68 -12.13 -11.83
CA GLN A 91 16.56 -12.36 -10.90
C GLN A 91 15.18 -12.10 -11.54
N LEU A 92 15.11 -11.53 -12.75
CA LEU A 92 13.87 -11.20 -13.46
C LEU A 92 13.13 -12.41 -14.08
N GLY A 93 13.70 -13.62 -14.01
CA GLY A 93 13.18 -14.80 -14.69
C GLY A 93 11.82 -15.33 -14.18
N TRP A 94 11.34 -14.87 -13.03
CA TRP A 94 10.15 -15.42 -12.35
C TRP A 94 8.88 -14.59 -12.51
N ILE A 95 8.97 -13.36 -13.04
CA ILE A 95 7.81 -12.43 -13.13
C ILE A 95 7.09 -12.49 -14.50
N LEU A 96 7.63 -13.21 -15.50
CA LEU A 96 7.01 -13.33 -16.84
C LEU A 96 6.50 -14.72 -17.19
N ARG A 97 6.16 -15.55 -16.20
CA ARG A 97 5.35 -16.76 -16.42
C ARG A 97 4.22 -16.86 -15.39
N ALA A 98 3.12 -16.19 -15.68
CA ALA A 98 1.77 -16.55 -15.28
C ALA A 98 0.78 -15.91 -16.29
#